data_AF-A0A651F5A7-F1
#
_entry.id   AF-A0A651F5A7-F1
#
_cell.length_a   1.000
_cell.length_b   1.000
_cell.length_c   1.000
_cell.angle_alpha   90.00
_cell.angle_beta   90.00
_cell.angle_gamma   90.00
#
_symmetry.space_group_name_H-M   'P 1'
#
loop_
_entity.id
_entity.type
_entity.pdbx_description
1 polymer ?
#
loop_
_entity_poly.entity_id
_entity_poly.type
_entity_poly.pdbx_seq_one_letter_code
_entity_poly.pdbx_strand_id
1 'polypeptide(L)'
;ASLVADIEQRLQADLVLPPGYRIQYGGTFENLQKAKSRLSVAVPIALIMIFLLLYFAFGKVKYALMIGSSVPFSAIGGVAALYLRDMPFSISAGIGFIALFGVAVLNGIVLISAINQLRDERGMDVREAVILGSKSRLRPVLMTGLVAALGFIPMALSTSAGAEVQKPLATVVIGGIVSDTILTLLLLPIMYLRFPKRPRLNVSTLGMIALLILPAGLFAQDGWSLETAKKMAAEAHPMLQNARLRELQASEERKRAVQMDKFDVSYQYGQFNTRLYDYYIEANQNFGSILQHIKRGAYARDLQDLRESERVLTQRQLNLLVESAWYEWLTRKASLQAVNKELARLESFLERITLLGESGEISMLEVQVFRARLASYRNLKEQQNLLYIRATNELRVITGYQGDMNTGFDDLDILPLPLLSSPLHPDILAAEEKVVQVEERTKQIEQAAFFPDLTAGYFNQEIEAVPNFQGVMVGLQFPLWFRPQRARIQQAKLQVEIARNDFEFAKKNRERERDDAAAEVAAQRSQWENYGVLAREQAEKIADAAFLSYESGEIDFFQLAEGLRTALELNIETLEIINRYNQAVIRFDFFTTD
;
A
#
# COMPACT_ATOMS: atom_id res chain seq x y z
N ALA A 1 -19.24 9.92 -0.11
CA ALA A 1 -18.79 9.07 1.01
C ALA A 1 -19.53 7.74 0.92
N SER A 2 -18.84 6.61 1.07
CA SER A 2 -19.50 5.29 1.08
C SER A 2 -20.05 5.04 2.48
N LEU A 3 -21.30 4.61 2.60
CA LEU A 3 -21.90 4.17 3.87
C LEU A 3 -21.00 3.15 4.59
N VAL A 4 -20.27 2.33 3.83
CA VAL A 4 -19.31 1.36 4.36
C VAL A 4 -18.11 2.03 5.04
N ALA A 5 -17.62 3.15 4.49
CA ALA A 5 -16.51 3.89 5.10
C ALA A 5 -16.94 4.57 6.41
N ASP A 6 -18.18 5.08 6.46
CA ASP A 6 -18.74 5.67 7.69
C ASP A 6 -19.02 4.60 8.75
N ILE A 7 -19.48 3.40 8.33
CA ILE A 7 -19.69 2.24 9.19
C ILE A 7 -18.33 1.72 9.71
N GLU A 8 -17.30 1.65 8.86
CA GLU A 8 -15.94 1.26 9.24
C GLU A 8 -15.36 2.23 10.28
N GLN A 9 -15.51 3.53 10.03
CA GLN A 9 -15.02 4.56 10.95
C GLN A 9 -15.74 4.55 12.31
N ARG A 10 -17.06 4.30 12.33
CA ARG A 10 -17.83 4.21 13.58
C ARG A 10 -17.62 2.88 14.32
N LEU A 11 -17.53 1.77 13.61
CA LEU A 11 -17.28 0.46 14.21
C LEU A 11 -15.86 0.36 14.78
N GLN A 12 -14.87 1.02 14.17
CA GLN A 12 -13.53 1.13 14.75
C GLN A 12 -13.47 2.03 15.99
N ALA A 13 -14.36 3.03 16.10
CA ALA A 13 -14.40 3.93 17.25
C ALA A 13 -15.12 3.34 18.47
N ASP A 14 -16.24 2.62 18.25
CA ASP A 14 -17.15 2.22 19.33
C ASP A 14 -17.16 0.71 19.65
N LEU A 15 -16.54 -0.15 18.82
CA LEU A 15 -16.63 -1.61 18.97
C LEU A 15 -15.27 -2.25 19.28
N VAL A 16 -15.03 -2.58 20.55
CA VAL A 16 -13.89 -3.40 20.97
C VAL A 16 -14.26 -4.88 20.82
N LEU A 17 -13.76 -5.52 19.76
CA LEU A 17 -13.97 -6.95 19.53
C LEU A 17 -12.97 -7.80 20.33
N PRO A 18 -13.39 -8.95 20.89
CA PRO A 18 -12.48 -9.90 21.50
C PRO A 18 -11.42 -10.41 20.49
N PRO A 19 -10.22 -10.81 20.97
CA PRO A 19 -9.18 -11.38 20.11
C PRO A 19 -9.72 -12.54 19.27
N GLY A 20 -9.53 -12.48 17.94
CA GLY A 20 -9.96 -13.51 16.99
C GLY A 20 -11.23 -13.19 16.19
N TYR A 21 -11.97 -12.13 16.54
CA TYR A 21 -13.12 -11.66 15.75
C TYR A 21 -12.70 -10.52 14.82
N ARG A 22 -13.11 -10.60 13.55
CA ARG A 22 -12.88 -9.53 12.55
C ARG A 22 -14.19 -9.15 11.87
N ILE A 23 -14.31 -7.87 11.54
CA ILE A 23 -15.42 -7.35 10.75
C ILE A 23 -15.07 -7.56 9.28
N GLN A 24 -15.84 -8.38 8.59
CA GLN A 24 -15.71 -8.58 7.15
C GLN A 24 -17.00 -8.12 6.46
N TYR A 25 -16.88 -7.14 5.56
CA TYR A 25 -18.01 -6.61 4.80
C TYR A 25 -18.29 -7.52 3.60
N GLY A 26 -19.16 -8.51 3.79
CA GLY A 26 -19.60 -9.43 2.73
C GLY A 26 -20.74 -8.87 1.86
N GLY A 27 -21.25 -9.71 0.96
CA GLY A 27 -22.47 -9.41 0.18
C GLY A 27 -22.24 -8.50 -1.03
N THR A 28 -23.06 -7.45 -1.19
CA THR A 28 -23.04 -6.58 -2.38
C THR A 28 -21.77 -5.74 -2.49
N PHE A 29 -21.11 -5.41 -1.37
CA PHE A 29 -19.85 -4.65 -1.36
C PHE A 29 -18.65 -5.48 -1.85
N GLU A 30 -18.55 -6.74 -1.41
CA GLU A 30 -17.53 -7.68 -1.92
C GLU A 30 -17.72 -7.93 -3.43
N ASN A 31 -18.96 -8.10 -3.87
CA ASN A 31 -19.30 -8.23 -5.29
C ASN A 31 -18.96 -6.97 -6.09
N LEU A 32 -19.15 -5.77 -5.50
CA LEU A 32 -18.75 -4.49 -6.10
C LEU A 32 -17.22 -4.40 -6.26
N GLN A 33 -16.44 -4.81 -5.25
CA GLN A 33 -14.97 -4.80 -5.33
C GLN A 33 -14.45 -5.78 -6.40
N LYS A 34 -14.94 -7.03 -6.40
CA LYS A 34 -14.58 -8.03 -7.42
C LYS A 34 -14.93 -7.55 -8.83
N ALA A 35 -16.10 -6.95 -9.02
CA ALA A 35 -16.52 -6.44 -10.32
C ALA A 35 -15.75 -5.19 -10.75
N LYS A 36 -15.40 -4.28 -9.83
CA LYS A 36 -14.52 -3.13 -10.11
C LYS A 36 -13.16 -3.58 -10.63
N SER A 37 -12.56 -4.60 -10.00
CA SER A 37 -11.30 -5.20 -10.44
C SER A 37 -11.39 -5.86 -11.82
N ARG A 38 -12.52 -6.46 -12.17
CA ARG A 38 -12.74 -7.02 -13.51
C ARG A 38 -12.91 -5.91 -14.56
N LEU A 39 -13.68 -4.87 -14.24
CA LEU A 39 -13.91 -3.72 -15.12
C LEU A 39 -12.65 -2.92 -15.41
N SER A 40 -11.75 -2.77 -14.43
CA SER A 40 -10.46 -2.08 -14.62
C SER A 40 -9.56 -2.78 -15.65
N VAL A 41 -9.77 -4.07 -15.92
CA VAL A 41 -9.07 -4.84 -16.95
C VAL A 41 -9.89 -4.93 -18.24
N ALA A 42 -11.19 -5.20 -18.13
CA ALA A 42 -12.06 -5.40 -19.28
C ALA A 42 -12.25 -4.15 -20.15
N VAL A 43 -12.38 -2.96 -19.54
CA VAL A 43 -12.57 -1.70 -20.29
C VAL A 43 -11.34 -1.36 -21.16
N PRO A 44 -10.09 -1.39 -20.64
CA PRO A 44 -8.91 -1.23 -21.47
C PRO A 44 -8.81 -2.24 -22.63
N ILE A 45 -9.08 -3.53 -22.37
CA ILE A 45 -9.05 -4.56 -23.41
C ILE A 45 -10.08 -4.27 -24.51
N ALA A 46 -11.31 -3.87 -24.15
CA ALA A 46 -12.34 -3.50 -25.11
C ALA A 46 -11.91 -2.31 -25.99
N LEU A 47 -11.29 -1.27 -25.39
CA LEU A 47 -10.78 -0.12 -26.13
C LEU A 47 -9.66 -0.49 -27.09
N ILE A 48 -8.75 -1.39 -26.70
CA ILE A 48 -7.69 -1.91 -27.56
C ILE A 48 -8.30 -2.67 -28.74
N MET A 49 -9.27 -3.56 -28.48
CA MET A 49 -9.95 -4.31 -29.54
C MET A 49 -10.68 -3.39 -30.52
N ILE A 50 -11.40 -2.38 -30.02
CA ILE A 50 -12.04 -1.34 -30.85
C ILE A 50 -11.01 -0.64 -31.74
N PHE A 51 -9.87 -0.24 -31.17
CA PHE A 51 -8.80 0.44 -31.92
C PHE A 51 -8.19 -0.45 -33.01
N LEU A 52 -7.95 -1.73 -32.71
CA LEU A 52 -7.46 -2.72 -33.68
C LEU A 52 -8.45 -2.93 -34.83
N LEU A 53 -9.74 -3.07 -34.52
CA LEU A 53 -10.79 -3.18 -35.52
C LEU A 53 -10.85 -1.94 -36.42
N LEU A 54 -10.71 -0.74 -35.84
CA LEU A 54 -10.62 0.51 -36.62
C LEU A 54 -9.38 0.57 -37.51
N TYR A 55 -8.23 0.09 -37.02
CA TYR A 55 -7.03 0.00 -37.83
C TYR A 55 -7.22 -0.92 -39.03
N PHE A 56 -7.79 -2.11 -38.83
CA PHE A 56 -8.09 -3.04 -39.91
C PHE A 56 -9.13 -2.50 -40.89
N ALA A 57 -10.15 -1.79 -40.41
CA ALA A 57 -11.19 -1.22 -41.27
C ALA A 57 -10.68 -0.12 -42.22
N PHE A 58 -9.71 0.70 -41.77
CA PHE A 58 -9.25 1.86 -42.55
C PHE A 58 -7.83 1.75 -43.10
N GLY A 59 -7.07 0.72 -42.71
CA GLY A 59 -5.68 0.46 -43.13
C GLY A 59 -4.68 1.59 -42.75
N LYS A 60 -5.13 2.59 -41.98
CA LYS A 60 -4.33 3.76 -41.60
C LYS A 60 -4.65 4.14 -40.16
N VAL A 61 -3.61 4.09 -39.31
CA VAL A 61 -3.65 4.48 -37.89
C VAL A 61 -4.22 5.88 -37.68
N LYS A 62 -4.03 6.78 -38.64
CA LYS A 62 -4.56 8.15 -38.60
C LYS A 62 -6.08 8.20 -38.48
N TYR A 63 -6.79 7.36 -39.24
CA TYR A 63 -8.25 7.29 -39.17
C TYR A 63 -8.70 6.61 -37.88
N ALA A 64 -7.97 5.59 -37.42
CA ALA A 64 -8.26 4.92 -36.15
C ALA A 64 -8.08 5.86 -34.94
N LEU A 65 -7.05 6.69 -34.90
CA LEU A 65 -6.85 7.69 -33.84
C LEU A 65 -7.89 8.82 -33.88
N MET A 66 -8.24 9.28 -35.08
CA MET A 66 -9.25 10.34 -35.23
C MET A 66 -10.62 9.84 -34.80
N ILE A 67 -11.05 8.66 -35.24
CA ILE A 67 -12.30 8.04 -34.78
C ILE A 67 -12.20 7.68 -33.30
N GLY A 68 -11.09 7.08 -32.85
CA GLY A 68 -10.86 6.72 -31.45
C GLY A 68 -10.89 7.92 -30.49
N SER A 69 -10.64 9.13 -30.97
CA SER A 69 -10.80 10.34 -30.17
C SER A 69 -12.24 10.62 -29.74
N SER A 70 -13.26 10.11 -30.45
CA SER A 70 -14.67 10.25 -30.03
C SER A 70 -14.99 9.49 -28.75
N VAL A 71 -14.21 8.44 -28.41
CA VAL A 71 -14.38 7.63 -27.20
C VAL A 71 -14.23 8.47 -25.92
N PRO A 72 -13.10 9.15 -25.64
CA PRO A 72 -12.97 9.98 -24.45
C PRO A 72 -13.95 11.15 -24.45
N PHE A 73 -14.32 11.69 -25.62
CA PHE A 73 -15.32 12.75 -25.73
C PHE A 73 -16.73 12.27 -25.34
N SER A 74 -17.12 11.08 -25.77
CA SER A 74 -18.37 10.45 -25.35
C SER A 74 -18.38 10.19 -23.83
N ALA A 75 -17.23 9.82 -23.26
CA ALA A 75 -17.11 9.53 -21.83
C ALA A 75 -17.40 10.76 -20.95
N ILE A 76 -16.98 11.95 -21.39
CA ILE A 76 -17.23 13.22 -20.67
C ILE A 76 -18.73 13.43 -20.46
N GLY A 77 -19.54 13.24 -21.50
CA GLY A 77 -21.00 13.35 -21.41
C GLY A 77 -21.62 12.31 -20.47
N GLY A 78 -21.12 11.07 -20.51
CA GLY A 78 -21.60 9.99 -19.64
C GLY A 78 -21.27 10.24 -18.16
N VAL A 79 -20.05 10.70 -17.86
CA VAL A 79 -19.64 11.06 -16.50
C VAL A 79 -20.41 12.28 -16.00
N ALA A 80 -20.58 13.30 -16.84
CA ALA A 80 -21.36 14.50 -16.50
C ALA A 80 -22.82 14.15 -16.20
N ALA A 81 -23.44 13.26 -16.98
CA ALA A 81 -24.82 12.83 -16.75
C ALA A 81 -25.00 12.02 -15.46
N LEU A 82 -24.03 11.18 -15.08
CA LEU A 82 -24.04 10.50 -13.78
C LEU A 82 -23.92 11.51 -12.64
N TYR A 83 -22.99 12.46 -12.75
CA TYR A 83 -22.77 13.50 -11.75
C TYR A 83 -24.01 14.38 -11.55
N LEU A 84 -24.63 14.85 -12.64
CA LEU A 84 -25.84 15.68 -12.60
C LEU A 84 -27.06 14.96 -12.00
N ARG A 85 -27.05 13.63 -11.95
CA ARG A 85 -28.14 12.82 -11.38
C ARG A 85 -27.78 12.22 -10.02
N ASP A 86 -26.66 12.64 -9.42
CA ASP A 86 -26.12 12.11 -8.17
C ASP A 86 -26.01 10.58 -8.17
N MET A 87 -25.71 9.98 -9.32
CA MET A 87 -25.56 8.54 -9.46
C MET A 87 -24.07 8.15 -9.40
N PRO A 88 -23.66 7.29 -8.44
CA PRO A 88 -22.28 6.85 -8.37
C PRO A 88 -21.93 5.95 -9.56
N PHE A 89 -20.63 5.87 -9.87
CA PHE A 89 -20.14 4.92 -10.87
C PHE A 89 -20.38 3.49 -10.39
N SER A 90 -21.33 2.80 -11.03
CA SER A 90 -21.68 1.40 -10.76
C SER A 90 -21.18 0.46 -11.86
N ILE A 91 -21.27 -0.85 -11.61
CA ILE A 91 -20.94 -1.89 -12.62
C ILE A 91 -21.78 -1.68 -13.88
N SER A 92 -23.07 -1.40 -13.71
CA SER A 92 -23.98 -1.13 -14.81
C SER A 92 -23.62 0.14 -15.57
N ALA A 93 -23.15 1.18 -14.88
CA ALA A 93 -22.59 2.36 -15.55
C ALA A 93 -21.35 1.99 -16.39
N GLY A 94 -20.46 1.14 -15.87
CA GLY A 94 -19.29 0.62 -16.60
C GLY A 94 -19.65 -0.13 -17.88
N ILE A 95 -20.65 -1.01 -17.84
CA ILE A 95 -21.20 -1.67 -19.04
C ILE A 95 -21.77 -0.63 -20.01
N GLY A 96 -22.39 0.43 -19.49
CA GLY A 96 -22.94 1.53 -20.28
C GLY A 96 -21.88 2.29 -21.04
N PHE A 97 -20.71 2.53 -20.43
CA PHE A 97 -19.57 3.13 -21.11
C PHE A 97 -19.05 2.25 -22.25
N ILE A 98 -18.96 0.92 -22.06
CA ILE A 98 -18.55 0.00 -23.14
C ILE A 98 -19.51 0.09 -24.33
N ALA A 99 -20.82 0.06 -24.06
CA ALA A 99 -21.84 0.21 -25.10
C ALA A 99 -21.76 1.58 -25.80
N LEU A 100 -21.60 2.65 -25.02
CA LEU A 100 -21.43 4.02 -25.51
C LEU A 100 -20.21 4.14 -26.44
N PHE A 101 -19.07 3.54 -26.09
CA PHE A 101 -17.86 3.59 -26.91
C PHE A 101 -18.08 2.96 -28.29
N GLY A 102 -18.82 1.85 -28.35
CA GLY A 102 -19.20 1.23 -29.62
C GLY A 102 -20.04 2.17 -30.51
N VAL A 103 -21.03 2.85 -29.91
CA VAL A 103 -21.90 3.81 -30.63
C VAL A 103 -21.11 5.03 -31.10
N ALA A 104 -20.25 5.60 -30.24
CA ALA A 104 -19.41 6.75 -30.57
C ALA A 104 -18.45 6.45 -31.73
N VAL A 105 -17.91 5.23 -31.75
CA VAL A 105 -17.04 4.76 -32.82
C VAL A 105 -17.83 4.57 -34.11
N LEU A 106 -19.03 3.99 -34.06
CA LEU A 106 -19.89 3.84 -35.25
C LEU A 106 -20.20 5.19 -35.91
N ASN A 107 -20.58 6.19 -35.11
CA ASN A 107 -20.85 7.55 -35.61
C ASN A 107 -19.61 8.16 -36.30
N GLY A 108 -18.44 7.99 -35.70
CA GLY A 108 -17.17 8.43 -36.28
C GLY A 108 -16.83 7.70 -37.58
N ILE A 109 -17.03 6.38 -37.65
CA ILE A 109 -16.82 5.56 -38.86
C ILE A 109 -17.70 6.08 -40.01
N VAL A 110 -18.99 6.30 -39.76
CA VAL A 110 -19.95 6.73 -40.79
C VAL A 110 -19.56 8.08 -41.38
N LEU A 111 -19.14 9.04 -40.54
CA LEU A 111 -18.72 10.36 -41.01
C LEU A 111 -17.40 10.32 -41.78
N ILE A 112 -16.38 9.65 -41.25
CA ILE A 112 -15.06 9.56 -41.88
C ILE A 112 -15.10 8.76 -43.19
N SER A 113 -15.88 7.68 -43.23
CA SER A 113 -16.09 6.90 -44.45
C SER A 113 -16.74 7.74 -45.55
N ALA A 114 -17.74 8.55 -45.23
CA ALA A 114 -18.38 9.44 -46.20
C ALA A 114 -17.43 10.52 -46.74
N ILE A 115 -16.60 11.12 -45.87
CA ILE A 115 -15.59 12.10 -46.29
C ILE A 115 -14.54 11.42 -47.17
N ASN A 116 -14.07 10.23 -46.80
CA ASN A 116 -13.10 9.48 -47.61
C ASN A 116 -13.69 9.08 -48.97
N GLN A 117 -14.95 8.63 -49.02
CA GLN A 117 -15.62 8.31 -50.27
C GLN A 117 -15.65 9.51 -51.23
N LEU A 118 -16.03 10.70 -50.74
CA LEU A 118 -16.03 11.93 -51.55
C LEU A 118 -14.63 12.32 -52.04
N ARG A 119 -13.58 11.99 -51.30
CA ARG A 119 -12.20 12.28 -51.69
C ARG A 119 -11.62 11.27 -52.66
N ASP A 120 -11.85 9.99 -52.42
CA ASP A 120 -11.23 8.89 -53.16
C ASP A 120 -11.98 8.61 -54.48
N GLU A 121 -13.31 8.74 -54.51
CA GLU A 121 -14.11 8.46 -55.71
C GLU A 121 -14.35 9.69 -56.60
N ARG A 122 -14.43 10.89 -56.02
CA ARG A 122 -14.75 12.14 -56.77
C ARG A 122 -13.59 13.12 -56.90
N GLY A 123 -12.42 12.81 -56.34
CA GLY A 123 -11.23 13.65 -56.41
C GLY A 123 -11.39 15.05 -55.80
N MET A 124 -12.40 15.22 -54.94
CA MET A 124 -12.81 16.52 -54.40
C MET A 124 -11.76 17.10 -53.42
N ASP A 125 -11.62 18.42 -53.37
CA ASP A 125 -10.73 19.08 -52.42
C ASP A 125 -11.11 18.73 -50.97
N VAL A 126 -10.11 18.65 -50.08
CA VAL A 126 -10.28 18.21 -48.69
C VAL A 126 -11.33 19.06 -47.97
N ARG A 127 -11.33 20.38 -48.22
CA ARG A 127 -12.26 21.29 -47.55
C ARG A 127 -13.69 21.09 -48.03
N GLU A 128 -13.86 20.92 -49.33
CA GLU A 128 -15.16 20.71 -49.96
C GLU A 128 -15.74 19.33 -49.58
N ALA A 129 -14.91 18.29 -49.56
CA ALA A 129 -15.30 16.94 -49.14
C ALA A 129 -15.72 16.87 -47.66
N VAL A 130 -15.04 17.60 -46.77
CA VAL A 130 -15.44 17.69 -45.36
C VAL A 130 -16.79 18.41 -45.22
N ILE A 131 -16.99 19.54 -45.88
CA ILE A 131 -18.25 20.30 -45.80
C ILE A 131 -19.42 19.48 -46.35
N LEU A 132 -19.26 18.88 -47.53
CA LEU A 132 -20.31 18.09 -48.17
C LEU A 132 -20.55 16.76 -47.44
N GLY A 133 -19.49 16.11 -46.96
CA GLY A 133 -19.54 14.89 -46.15
C GLY A 133 -20.27 15.12 -44.82
N SER A 134 -19.91 16.17 -44.08
CA SER A 134 -20.60 16.56 -42.85
C SER A 134 -22.06 16.94 -43.10
N LYS A 135 -22.37 17.70 -44.17
CA LYS A 135 -23.75 18.10 -44.49
C LYS A 135 -24.64 16.91 -44.85
N SER A 136 -24.11 15.95 -45.62
CA SER A 136 -24.84 14.74 -46.02
C SER A 136 -25.03 13.74 -44.87
N ARG A 137 -24.12 13.73 -43.88
CA ARG A 137 -24.18 12.83 -42.71
C ARG A 137 -24.77 13.45 -41.45
N LEU A 138 -25.05 14.76 -41.44
CA LEU A 138 -25.68 15.45 -40.33
C LEU A 138 -26.99 14.79 -39.90
N ARG A 139 -27.92 14.58 -40.84
CA ARG A 139 -29.23 13.97 -40.55
C ARG A 139 -29.11 12.50 -40.09
N PRO A 140 -28.36 11.62 -40.77
CA PRO A 140 -28.14 10.25 -40.31
C PRO A 140 -27.52 10.15 -38.91
N VAL A 141 -26.47 10.92 -38.61
CA VAL A 141 -25.78 10.87 -37.31
C VAL A 141 -26.67 11.41 -36.18
N LEU A 142 -27.45 12.46 -36.45
CA LEU A 142 -28.46 12.93 -35.48
C LEU A 142 -29.56 11.90 -35.25
N MET A 143 -30.04 11.23 -36.30
CA MET A 143 -31.08 10.20 -36.15
C MET A 143 -30.59 9.01 -35.33
N THR A 144 -29.38 8.49 -35.57
CA THR A 144 -28.84 7.38 -34.78
C THR A 144 -28.67 7.74 -33.32
N GLY A 145 -28.15 8.94 -33.04
CA GLY A 145 -28.01 9.44 -31.68
C GLY A 145 -29.36 9.65 -30.98
N LEU A 146 -30.32 10.30 -31.64
CA LEU A 146 -31.64 10.58 -31.08
C LEU A 146 -32.45 9.30 -30.83
N VAL A 147 -32.45 8.34 -31.76
CA VAL A 147 -33.17 7.08 -31.60
C VAL A 147 -32.62 6.29 -30.41
N ALA A 148 -31.29 6.20 -30.30
CA ALA A 148 -30.66 5.54 -29.16
C ALA A 148 -30.98 6.27 -27.85
N ALA A 149 -30.82 7.60 -27.80
CA ALA A 149 -31.12 8.39 -26.60
C ALA A 149 -32.59 8.23 -26.16
N LEU A 150 -33.55 8.37 -27.08
CA LEU A 150 -34.98 8.19 -26.81
C LEU A 150 -35.30 6.76 -26.35
N GLY A 151 -34.66 5.73 -26.92
CA GLY A 151 -34.82 4.33 -26.52
C GLY A 151 -34.35 4.04 -25.09
N PHE A 152 -33.37 4.79 -24.60
CA PHE A 152 -32.88 4.67 -23.22
C PHE A 152 -33.67 5.53 -22.21
N ILE A 153 -34.55 6.45 -22.64
CA ILE A 153 -35.33 7.31 -21.71
C ILE A 153 -36.19 6.51 -20.73
N PRO A 154 -37.00 5.51 -21.15
CA PRO A 154 -37.84 4.76 -20.22
C PRO A 154 -36.99 4.03 -19.16
N MET A 155 -35.84 3.51 -19.57
CA MET A 155 -34.88 2.83 -18.71
C MET A 155 -34.19 3.79 -17.73
N ALA A 156 -33.90 5.01 -18.18
CA ALA A 156 -33.29 6.06 -17.37
C ALA A 156 -34.25 6.63 -16.30
N LEU A 157 -35.57 6.54 -16.53
CA LEU A 157 -36.61 7.08 -15.65
C LEU A 157 -37.36 6.02 -14.81
N SER A 158 -37.25 4.74 -15.17
CA SER A 158 -37.98 3.64 -14.52
C SER A 158 -37.79 3.61 -13.00
N THR A 159 -38.85 3.37 -12.23
CA THR A 159 -38.81 3.17 -10.78
C THR A 159 -39.13 1.74 -10.36
N SER A 160 -39.27 0.81 -11.31
CA SER A 160 -39.61 -0.58 -11.04
C SER A 160 -38.46 -1.36 -10.39
N ALA A 161 -38.77 -2.55 -9.86
CA ALA A 161 -37.74 -3.48 -9.40
C ALA A 161 -36.69 -3.74 -10.51
N GLY A 162 -35.40 -3.71 -10.15
CA GLY A 162 -34.29 -3.81 -11.10
C GLY A 162 -33.84 -2.47 -11.72
N ALA A 163 -34.55 -1.37 -11.47
CA ALA A 163 -34.17 -0.05 -11.98
C ALA A 163 -32.81 0.45 -11.44
N GLU A 164 -32.35 -0.07 -10.31
CA GLU A 164 -31.03 0.23 -9.72
C GLU A 164 -29.87 -0.16 -10.65
N VAL A 165 -30.05 -1.21 -11.44
CA VAL A 165 -29.07 -1.65 -12.45
C VAL A 165 -29.27 -0.88 -13.75
N GLN A 166 -30.51 -0.54 -14.09
CA GLN A 166 -30.86 -0.01 -15.40
C GLN A 166 -30.63 1.51 -15.53
N LYS A 167 -30.93 2.29 -14.48
CA LYS A 167 -30.79 3.76 -14.50
C LYS A 167 -29.36 4.23 -14.78
N PRO A 168 -28.31 3.68 -14.13
CA PRO A 168 -26.95 4.16 -14.37
C PRO A 168 -26.47 3.80 -15.78
N LEU A 169 -26.83 2.61 -16.28
CA LEU A 169 -26.54 2.17 -17.66
C LEU A 169 -27.11 3.17 -18.68
N ALA A 170 -28.42 3.44 -18.58
CA ALA A 170 -29.12 4.31 -19.52
C ALA A 170 -28.65 5.77 -19.43
N THR A 171 -28.37 6.26 -18.21
CA THR A 171 -27.90 7.63 -17.98
C THR A 171 -26.57 7.91 -18.68
N VAL A 172 -25.61 6.99 -18.54
CA VAL A 172 -24.30 7.10 -19.19
C VAL A 172 -24.44 7.15 -20.70
N VAL A 173 -25.26 6.26 -21.26
CA VAL A 173 -25.44 6.15 -22.71
C VAL A 173 -26.12 7.40 -23.25
N ILE A 174 -27.17 7.93 -22.61
CA ILE A 174 -27.84 9.17 -23.06
C ILE A 174 -26.89 10.37 -22.99
N GLY A 175 -26.26 10.61 -21.84
CA GLY A 175 -25.34 11.74 -21.67
C GLY A 175 -24.15 11.67 -22.62
N GLY A 176 -23.62 10.46 -22.79
CA GLY A 176 -22.51 10.21 -23.69
C GLY A 176 -22.85 10.39 -25.15
N ILE A 177 -24.03 9.94 -25.60
CA ILE A 177 -24.48 10.13 -26.98
C ILE A 177 -24.70 11.60 -27.30
N VAL A 178 -25.27 12.38 -26.37
CA VAL A 178 -25.46 13.83 -26.57
C VAL A 178 -24.12 14.52 -26.76
N SER A 179 -23.14 14.23 -25.89
CA SER A 179 -21.80 14.79 -25.99
C SER A 179 -21.06 14.30 -27.23
N ASP A 180 -21.11 13.01 -27.53
CA ASP A 180 -20.53 12.41 -28.73
C ASP A 180 -21.11 13.01 -30.00
N THR A 181 -22.42 13.18 -30.11
CA THR A 181 -23.06 13.69 -31.33
C THR A 181 -22.62 15.11 -31.62
N ILE A 182 -22.57 15.98 -30.61
CA ILE A 182 -22.10 17.36 -30.74
C ILE A 182 -20.63 17.38 -31.14
N LEU A 183 -19.80 16.60 -30.45
CA LEU A 183 -18.35 16.60 -30.64
C LEU A 183 -17.96 15.90 -31.95
N THR A 184 -18.62 14.82 -32.35
CA THR A 184 -18.40 14.12 -33.62
C THR A 184 -18.72 15.01 -34.83
N LEU A 185 -19.78 15.82 -34.77
CA LEU A 185 -20.16 16.69 -35.88
C LEU A 185 -19.33 17.99 -35.98
N LEU A 186 -18.67 18.40 -34.89
CA LEU A 186 -17.84 19.60 -34.85
C LEU A 186 -16.34 19.25 -34.93
N LEU A 187 -15.89 18.39 -34.03
CA LEU A 187 -14.47 18.12 -33.81
C LEU A 187 -13.87 17.20 -34.88
N LEU A 188 -14.55 16.11 -35.29
CA LEU A 188 -14.00 15.21 -36.30
C LEU A 188 -13.76 15.92 -37.65
N PRO A 189 -14.67 16.77 -38.18
CA PRO A 189 -14.40 17.57 -39.37
C PRO A 189 -13.20 18.50 -39.22
N ILE A 190 -13.04 19.15 -38.07
CA ILE A 190 -11.91 20.05 -37.79
C ILE A 190 -10.60 19.27 -37.72
N MET A 191 -10.61 18.12 -37.04
CA MET A 191 -9.46 17.21 -36.99
C MET A 191 -9.10 16.77 -38.40
N TYR A 192 -10.07 16.35 -39.21
CA TYR A 192 -9.86 15.96 -40.61
C TYR A 192 -9.17 17.04 -41.44
N LEU A 193 -9.59 18.31 -41.29
CA LEU A 193 -9.03 19.46 -42.02
C LEU A 193 -7.61 19.81 -41.58
N ARG A 194 -7.29 19.65 -40.29
CA ARG A 194 -6.02 20.09 -39.71
C ARG A 194 -4.88 19.09 -39.92
N PHE A 195 -5.14 17.87 -40.40
CA PHE A 195 -4.09 16.88 -40.59
C PHE A 195 -3.27 17.12 -41.87
N PRO A 196 -1.95 17.39 -41.77
CA PRO A 196 -1.10 17.68 -42.93
C PRO A 196 -0.89 16.46 -43.85
N LYS A 197 -0.83 16.70 -45.16
CA LYS A 197 -0.32 15.74 -46.16
C LYS A 197 1.17 15.49 -45.90
N ARG A 198 1.49 14.37 -45.23
CA ARG A 198 2.84 13.78 -44.92
C ARG A 198 3.45 14.33 -43.61
N PRO A 199 4.02 13.46 -42.74
CA PRO A 199 4.98 12.40 -43.07
C PRO A 199 4.40 10.98 -43.03
N ARG A 200 5.11 10.06 -43.70
CA ARG A 200 4.98 8.61 -43.53
C ARG A 200 5.78 8.23 -42.28
N LEU A 201 5.10 8.13 -41.15
CA LEU A 201 5.63 7.37 -40.03
C LEU A 201 5.55 5.90 -40.43
N ASN A 202 6.68 5.34 -40.90
CA ASN A 202 6.82 3.91 -41.14
C ASN A 202 7.02 3.23 -39.79
N VAL A 203 5.97 3.23 -38.96
CA VAL A 203 5.96 2.43 -37.73
C VAL A 203 5.67 1.02 -38.18
N SER A 204 6.73 0.23 -38.34
CA SER A 204 6.65 -1.23 -38.44
C SER A 204 5.65 -1.72 -37.38
N THR A 205 4.77 -2.63 -37.76
CA THR A 205 3.78 -3.27 -36.87
C THR A 205 4.39 -3.72 -35.55
N LEU A 206 5.69 -4.07 -35.52
CA LEU A 206 6.45 -4.37 -34.31
C LEU A 206 6.65 -3.18 -33.36
N GLY A 207 6.88 -1.96 -33.86
CA GLY A 207 7.06 -0.77 -33.02
C GLY A 207 5.78 -0.34 -32.31
N MET A 208 4.61 -0.64 -32.91
CA MET A 208 3.32 -0.38 -32.29
C MET A 208 2.94 -1.48 -31.30
N ILE A 209 3.29 -2.74 -31.57
CA ILE A 209 3.20 -3.83 -30.59
C ILE A 209 4.10 -3.54 -29.38
N ALA A 210 5.33 -3.04 -29.59
CA ALA A 210 6.23 -2.65 -28.51
C ALA A 210 5.69 -1.46 -27.69
N LEU A 211 5.10 -0.44 -28.32
CA LEU A 211 4.50 0.69 -27.62
C LEU A 211 3.15 0.35 -26.94
N LEU A 212 2.39 -0.64 -27.46
CA LEU A 212 1.13 -1.15 -26.91
C LEU A 212 1.32 -2.20 -25.81
N ILE A 213 2.46 -2.88 -25.76
CA ILE A 213 2.83 -3.77 -24.65
C ILE A 213 3.37 -2.97 -23.45
N LEU A 214 3.78 -1.71 -23.65
CA LEU A 214 4.45 -0.92 -22.61
C LEU A 214 3.60 -0.48 -21.39
N PRO A 215 2.26 -0.65 -21.34
CA PRO A 215 1.54 -0.67 -20.06
C PRO A 215 0.95 -2.04 -19.70
N ALA A 216 0.99 -3.05 -20.59
CA ALA A 216 0.49 -4.40 -20.29
C ALA A 216 1.57 -5.31 -19.68
N GLY A 217 2.85 -5.05 -19.97
CA GLY A 217 4.00 -5.74 -19.37
C GLY A 217 4.51 -5.12 -18.06
N LEU A 218 4.02 -3.95 -17.66
CA LEU A 218 4.39 -3.32 -16.37
C LEU A 218 3.51 -3.77 -15.20
N PHE A 219 2.44 -4.53 -15.47
CA PHE A 219 1.85 -5.44 -14.49
C PHE A 219 2.35 -6.86 -14.77
N ALA A 220 3.66 -7.02 -14.96
CA ALA A 220 4.27 -8.24 -14.48
C ALA A 220 3.83 -8.36 -13.02
N GLN A 221 3.12 -9.45 -12.70
CA GLN A 221 2.97 -9.85 -11.31
C GLN A 221 4.40 -10.08 -10.84
N ASP A 222 5.03 -9.06 -10.27
CA ASP A 222 6.26 -9.25 -9.53
C ASP A 222 5.94 -10.38 -8.57
N GLY A 223 6.61 -11.50 -8.76
CA GLY A 223 6.47 -12.65 -7.89
C GLY A 223 6.63 -12.14 -6.48
N TRP A 224 5.66 -12.44 -5.63
CA TRP A 224 5.72 -12.03 -4.24
C TRP A 224 6.99 -12.63 -3.64
N SER A 225 7.93 -11.75 -3.29
CA SER A 225 9.27 -12.04 -2.78
C SER A 225 9.51 -11.28 -1.48
N LEU A 226 10.48 -11.73 -0.68
CA LEU A 226 10.83 -11.08 0.57
C LEU A 226 11.09 -9.57 0.41
N GLU A 227 11.81 -9.15 -0.63
CA GLU A 227 12.10 -7.73 -0.89
C GLU A 227 10.84 -6.93 -1.24
N THR A 228 9.92 -7.51 -2.01
CA THR A 228 8.63 -6.85 -2.26
C THR A 228 7.79 -6.75 -0.98
N ALA A 229 7.82 -7.77 -0.12
CA ALA A 229 7.13 -7.76 1.17
C ALA A 229 7.68 -6.67 2.11
N LYS A 230 9.02 -6.53 2.20
CA LYS A 230 9.67 -5.46 2.96
C LYS A 230 9.26 -4.07 2.46
N LYS A 231 9.26 -3.86 1.14
CA LYS A 231 8.82 -2.58 0.54
C LYS A 231 7.36 -2.26 0.85
N MET A 232 6.47 -3.24 0.67
CA MET A 232 5.04 -3.07 0.99
C MET A 232 4.84 -2.75 2.48
N ALA A 233 5.51 -3.47 3.38
CA ALA A 233 5.47 -3.19 4.80
C ALA A 233 6.00 -1.78 5.13
N ALA A 234 7.10 -1.35 4.49
CA ALA A 234 7.67 -0.02 4.69
C ALA A 234 6.78 1.14 4.19
N GLU A 235 5.81 0.86 3.32
CA GLU A 235 4.82 1.85 2.87
C GLU A 235 3.55 1.83 3.73
N ALA A 236 3.06 0.64 4.06
CA ALA A 236 1.76 0.45 4.70
C ALA A 236 1.79 0.40 6.23
N HIS A 237 2.89 -0.04 6.86
CA HIS A 237 2.87 -0.41 8.27
C HIS A 237 2.86 0.82 9.22
N PRO A 238 1.89 0.91 10.17
CA PRO A 238 1.73 2.08 11.03
C PRO A 238 2.95 2.41 11.90
N MET A 239 3.73 1.40 12.30
CA MET A 239 4.92 1.59 13.15
C MET A 239 5.93 2.54 12.49
N LEU A 240 6.23 2.31 11.20
CA LEU A 240 7.17 3.13 10.46
C LEU A 240 6.55 4.47 10.01
N GLN A 241 5.25 4.48 9.69
CA GLN A 241 4.53 5.72 9.41
C GLN A 241 4.57 6.66 10.62
N ASN A 242 4.32 6.14 11.83
CA ASN A 242 4.42 6.92 13.07
C ASN A 242 5.84 7.41 13.34
N ALA A 243 6.87 6.60 13.05
CA ALA A 243 8.25 7.04 13.16
C ALA A 243 8.57 8.19 12.18
N ARG A 244 8.13 8.10 10.91
CA ARG A 244 8.24 9.20 9.93
C ARG A 244 7.49 10.45 10.38
N LEU A 245 6.30 10.30 10.97
CA LEU A 245 5.53 11.43 11.51
C LEU A 245 6.23 12.11 12.69
N ARG A 246 6.89 11.35 13.57
CA ARG A 246 7.70 11.89 14.68
C ARG A 246 8.94 12.63 14.18
N GLU A 247 9.59 12.11 13.14
CA GLU A 247 10.69 12.81 12.47
C GLU A 247 10.21 14.14 11.85
N LEU A 248 9.08 14.11 11.14
CA LEU A 248 8.46 15.31 10.57
C LEU A 248 8.08 16.31 11.68
N GLN A 249 7.52 15.84 12.79
CA GLN A 249 7.20 16.69 13.95
C GLN A 249 8.45 17.39 14.50
N ALA A 250 9.57 16.67 14.65
CA ALA A 250 10.84 17.27 15.07
C ALA A 250 11.37 18.30 14.04
N SER A 251 11.19 18.04 12.75
CA SER A 251 11.53 19.00 11.70
C SER A 251 10.71 20.30 11.77
N GLU A 252 9.43 20.22 12.17
CA GLU A 252 8.58 21.40 12.41
C GLU A 252 8.94 22.11 13.72
N GLU A 253 9.35 21.38 14.77
CA GLU A 253 9.91 21.97 15.99
C GLU A 253 11.17 22.76 15.75
N ARG A 254 12.03 22.31 14.82
CA ARG A 254 13.21 23.06 14.40
C ARG A 254 12.87 24.42 13.81
N LYS A 255 11.77 24.54 13.06
CA LYS A 255 11.30 25.85 12.55
C LYS A 255 10.82 26.76 13.69
N ARG A 256 10.35 26.19 14.81
CA ARG A 256 9.91 26.90 16.02
C ARG A 256 11.05 27.22 17.00
N ALA A 257 12.30 26.86 16.68
CA ALA A 257 13.43 27.06 17.60
C ALA A 257 13.62 28.53 18.00
N VAL A 258 13.27 29.47 17.11
CA VAL A 258 13.17 30.90 17.42
C VAL A 258 11.71 31.22 17.70
N GLN A 259 11.36 31.29 18.97
CA GLN A 259 10.02 31.68 19.40
C GLN A 259 10.07 33.12 19.89
N MET A 260 9.61 34.05 19.05
CA MET A 260 9.38 35.42 19.47
C MET A 260 8.03 35.52 20.15
N ASP A 261 7.94 36.35 21.19
CA ASP A 261 6.65 36.66 21.78
C ASP A 261 5.78 37.41 20.77
N LYS A 262 4.46 37.39 21.01
CA LYS A 262 3.53 38.13 20.16
C LYS A 262 3.88 39.61 20.21
N PHE A 263 3.79 40.27 19.06
CA PHE A 263 3.88 41.72 18.99
C PHE A 263 2.73 42.31 19.81
N ASP A 264 3.09 43.05 20.87
CA ASP A 264 2.14 43.65 21.78
C ASP A 264 1.79 45.05 21.28
N VAL A 265 0.51 45.32 21.08
CA VAL A 265 0.01 46.66 20.74
C VAL A 265 -1.04 47.02 21.76
N SER A 266 -0.78 48.06 22.52
CA SER A 266 -1.70 48.59 23.51
C SER A 266 -2.18 49.98 23.10
N TYR A 267 -3.48 50.21 23.28
CA TYR A 267 -4.14 51.49 23.09
C TYR A 267 -4.86 51.83 24.39
N GLN A 268 -4.55 52.98 24.97
CA GLN A 268 -5.19 53.50 26.16
C GLN A 268 -5.78 54.87 25.83
N TYR A 269 -7.00 55.12 26.30
CA TYR A 269 -7.70 56.39 26.12
C TYR A 269 -8.39 56.76 27.43
N GLY A 270 -8.10 57.95 27.95
CA GLY A 270 -8.62 58.37 29.25
C GLY A 270 -7.84 59.50 29.88
N GLN A 271 -8.13 59.76 31.15
CA GLN A 271 -7.49 60.81 31.95
C GLN A 271 -6.31 60.23 32.74
N PHE A 272 -5.20 59.92 32.07
CA PHE A 272 -4.02 59.31 32.72
C PHE A 272 -2.81 60.25 32.83
N ASN A 273 -2.68 61.25 31.96
CA ASN A 273 -1.65 62.30 32.07
C ASN A 273 -2.20 63.57 32.72
N THR A 274 -3.42 63.98 32.38
CA THR A 274 -4.07 65.18 32.92
C THR A 274 -5.58 65.01 33.16
N ARG A 275 -6.27 66.09 33.56
CA ARG A 275 -7.75 66.14 33.63
C ARG A 275 -8.41 66.12 32.25
N LEU A 276 -7.65 66.37 31.18
CA LEU A 276 -8.12 66.23 29.81
C LEU A 276 -8.07 64.74 29.41
N TYR A 277 -8.87 64.37 28.41
CA TYR A 277 -8.79 63.03 27.81
C TYR A 277 -7.59 63.01 26.88
N ASP A 278 -6.65 62.10 27.16
CA ASP A 278 -5.45 61.87 26.36
C ASP A 278 -5.49 60.45 25.76
N TYR A 279 -4.76 60.20 24.67
CA TYR A 279 -4.52 58.85 24.13
C TYR A 279 -3.05 58.43 24.28
N TYR A 280 -2.83 57.13 24.43
CA TYR A 280 -1.50 56.50 24.50
C TYR A 280 -1.51 55.23 23.68
N ILE A 281 -0.56 55.13 22.75
CA ILE A 281 -0.36 53.96 21.91
C ILE A 281 1.06 53.46 22.14
N GLU A 282 1.20 52.18 22.42
CA GLU A 282 2.49 51.51 22.54
C GLU A 282 2.49 50.24 21.71
N ALA A 283 3.61 50.01 21.04
CA ALA A 283 3.88 48.82 20.29
C ALA A 283 5.21 48.24 20.76
N ASN A 284 5.22 47.02 21.28
CA ASN A 284 6.38 46.40 21.90
C ASN A 284 6.63 44.98 21.36
N GLN A 285 7.88 44.67 21.06
CA GLN A 285 8.33 43.35 20.68
C GLN A 285 9.32 42.84 21.72
N ASN A 286 8.96 41.74 22.39
CA ASN A 286 9.90 40.97 23.19
C ASN A 286 10.60 39.92 22.33
N PHE A 287 11.93 39.99 22.25
CA PHE A 287 12.76 39.04 21.53
C PHE A 287 13.22 37.89 22.45
N GLY A 288 13.03 37.99 23.77
CA GLY A 288 13.53 37.01 24.73
C GLY A 288 15.05 36.91 24.75
N SER A 289 15.56 35.82 25.33
CA SER A 289 17.00 35.57 25.44
C SER A 289 17.57 35.05 24.11
N ILE A 290 18.35 35.89 23.43
CA ILE A 290 19.02 35.58 22.15
C ILE A 290 19.88 34.31 22.28
N LEU A 291 20.62 34.19 23.38
CA LEU A 291 21.47 33.01 23.62
C LEU A 291 20.63 31.75 23.77
N GLN A 292 19.48 31.85 24.45
CA GLN A 292 18.56 30.71 24.61
C GLN A 292 17.99 30.25 23.27
N HIS A 293 17.62 31.17 22.36
CA HIS A 293 17.16 30.82 21.01
C HIS A 293 18.23 30.07 20.20
N ILE A 294 19.50 30.51 20.29
CA ILE A 294 20.63 29.83 19.62
C ILE A 294 20.78 28.40 20.18
N LYS A 295 20.70 28.22 21.50
CA LYS A 295 20.79 26.90 22.13
C LYS A 295 19.58 26.01 21.81
N ARG A 296 18.36 26.58 21.73
CA ARG A 296 17.16 25.88 21.26
C ARG A 296 17.28 25.42 19.80
N GLY A 297 17.91 26.21 18.94
CA GLY A 297 18.22 25.80 17.56
C GLY A 297 19.22 24.64 17.47
N ALA A 298 20.19 24.56 18.38
CA ALA A 298 21.08 23.39 18.47
C ALA A 298 20.34 22.16 19.02
N TYR A 299 19.54 22.32 20.07
CA TYR A 299 18.68 21.25 20.61
C TYR A 299 17.74 20.66 19.55
N ALA A 300 17.06 21.51 18.77
CA ALA A 300 16.11 21.03 17.77
C ALA A 300 16.78 20.28 16.61
N ARG A 301 18.07 20.53 16.32
CA ARG A 301 18.86 19.73 15.38
C ARG A 301 19.18 18.36 15.97
N ASP A 302 19.74 18.31 17.18
CA ASP A 302 20.09 17.04 17.82
C ASP A 302 18.84 16.19 18.11
N LEU A 303 17.68 16.82 18.37
CA LEU A 303 16.38 16.15 18.48
C LEU A 303 15.93 15.55 17.14
N GLN A 304 16.15 16.25 16.02
CA GLN A 304 15.85 15.73 14.69
C GLN A 304 16.72 14.49 14.39
N ASP A 305 18.03 14.56 14.67
CA ASP A 305 18.96 13.44 14.51
C ASP A 305 18.55 12.22 15.38
N LEU A 306 18.06 12.46 16.60
CA LEU A 306 17.49 11.42 17.46
C LEU A 306 16.29 10.74 16.79
N ARG A 307 15.32 11.53 16.28
CA ARG A 307 14.12 10.97 15.62
C ARG A 307 14.45 10.23 14.33
N GLU A 308 15.46 10.68 13.59
CA GLU A 308 15.98 9.97 12.43
C GLU A 308 16.54 8.60 12.83
N SER A 309 17.36 8.56 13.88
CA SER A 309 17.94 7.30 14.41
C SER A 309 16.85 6.35 14.93
N GLU A 310 15.82 6.86 15.61
CA GLU A 310 14.65 6.07 16.01
C GLU A 310 13.89 5.49 14.80
N ARG A 311 13.76 6.25 13.71
CA ARG A 311 13.13 5.76 12.47
C ARG A 311 13.94 4.64 11.84
N VAL A 312 15.26 4.76 11.78
CA VAL A 312 16.15 3.71 11.25
C VAL A 312 16.03 2.44 12.09
N LEU A 313 16.08 2.55 13.43
CA LEU A 313 15.86 1.41 14.32
C LEU A 313 14.47 0.77 14.11
N THR A 314 13.44 1.60 13.95
CA THR A 314 12.06 1.16 13.66
C THR A 314 11.98 0.41 12.32
N GLN A 315 12.68 0.87 11.29
CA GLN A 315 12.76 0.18 9.99
C GLN A 315 13.41 -1.19 10.14
N ARG A 316 14.50 -1.30 10.90
CA ARG A 316 15.19 -2.58 11.14
C ARG A 316 14.30 -3.55 11.93
N GLN A 317 13.56 -3.06 12.94
CA GLN A 317 12.55 -3.85 13.65
C GLN A 317 11.43 -4.32 12.72
N LEU A 318 10.96 -3.48 11.80
CA LEU A 318 9.96 -3.88 10.81
C LEU A 318 10.50 -4.94 9.84
N ASN A 319 11.74 -4.80 9.37
CA ASN A 319 12.39 -5.78 8.51
C ASN A 319 12.49 -7.15 9.21
N LEU A 320 12.92 -7.17 10.48
CA LEU A 320 12.94 -8.38 11.32
C LEU A 320 11.55 -9.05 11.38
N LEU A 321 10.49 -8.27 11.63
CA LEU A 321 9.13 -8.79 11.69
C LEU A 321 8.68 -9.39 10.35
N VAL A 322 8.98 -8.72 9.24
CA VAL A 322 8.66 -9.20 7.89
C VAL A 322 9.40 -10.49 7.58
N GLU A 323 10.71 -10.54 7.83
CA GLU A 323 11.53 -11.72 7.58
C GLU A 323 11.08 -12.92 8.42
N SER A 324 10.89 -12.71 9.73
CA SER A 324 10.36 -13.74 10.64
C SER A 324 9.03 -14.31 10.13
N ALA A 325 8.06 -13.44 9.81
CA ALA A 325 6.76 -13.87 9.31
C ALA A 325 6.82 -14.53 7.93
N TRP A 326 7.75 -14.10 7.07
CA TRP A 326 7.97 -14.67 5.74
C TRP A 326 8.45 -16.11 5.81
N TYR A 327 9.50 -16.39 6.59
CA TYR A 327 10.04 -17.74 6.73
C TYR A 327 9.10 -18.67 7.52
N GLU A 328 8.36 -18.14 8.49
CA GLU A 328 7.28 -18.90 9.14
C GLU A 328 6.21 -19.30 8.11
N TRP A 329 5.77 -18.37 7.27
CA TRP A 329 4.78 -18.63 6.21
C TRP A 329 5.27 -19.66 5.18
N LEU A 330 6.52 -19.55 4.72
CA LEU A 330 7.14 -20.54 3.82
C LEU A 330 7.17 -21.93 4.45
N THR A 331 7.51 -22.01 5.74
CA THR A 331 7.52 -23.28 6.48
C THR A 331 6.14 -23.89 6.56
N ARG A 332 5.11 -23.11 6.94
CA ARG A 332 3.72 -23.60 7.00
C ARG A 332 3.19 -24.05 5.65
N LYS A 333 3.56 -23.33 4.58
CA LYS A 333 3.23 -23.71 3.21
C LYS A 333 3.88 -25.05 2.83
N ALA A 334 5.17 -25.23 3.12
CA ALA A 334 5.90 -26.46 2.85
C ALA A 334 5.32 -27.66 3.64
N SER A 335 5.00 -27.47 4.93
CA SER A 335 4.36 -28.51 5.75
C SER A 335 2.99 -28.91 5.22
N LEU A 336 2.17 -27.94 4.80
CA LEU A 336 0.86 -28.22 4.20
C LEU A 336 1.00 -28.95 2.85
N GLN A 337 1.98 -28.60 2.03
CA GLN A 337 2.29 -29.30 0.78
C GLN A 337 2.73 -30.74 1.02
N ALA A 338 3.57 -30.99 2.03
CA ALA A 338 3.99 -32.34 2.40
C ALA A 338 2.79 -33.23 2.79
N VAL A 339 1.89 -32.72 3.64
CA VAL A 339 0.66 -33.45 4.04
C VAL A 339 -0.27 -33.67 2.86
N ASN A 340 -0.46 -32.67 1.99
CA ASN A 340 -1.30 -32.81 0.80
C ASN A 340 -0.75 -33.86 -0.18
N LYS A 341 0.57 -33.91 -0.36
CA LYS A 341 1.24 -34.90 -1.23
C LYS A 341 0.99 -36.32 -0.72
N GLU A 342 1.20 -36.58 0.57
CA GLU A 342 0.96 -37.90 1.16
C GLU A 342 -0.52 -38.28 1.19
N LEU A 343 -1.41 -37.32 1.49
CA LEU A 343 -2.85 -37.56 1.48
C LEU A 343 -3.34 -37.92 0.06
N ALA A 344 -2.92 -37.20 -0.98
CA ALA A 344 -3.28 -37.51 -2.36
C ALA A 344 -2.81 -38.90 -2.78
N ARG A 345 -1.61 -39.29 -2.33
CA ARG A 345 -1.07 -40.63 -2.55
C ARG A 345 -1.95 -41.69 -1.89
N LEU A 346 -2.31 -41.54 -0.62
CA LEU A 346 -3.23 -42.45 0.07
C LEU A 346 -4.63 -42.49 -0.58
N GLU A 347 -5.21 -41.35 -0.94
CA GLU A 347 -6.54 -41.30 -1.58
C GLU A 347 -6.58 -42.12 -2.88
N SER A 348 -5.49 -42.16 -3.64
CA SER A 348 -5.39 -42.97 -4.85
C SER A 348 -5.48 -44.50 -4.62
N PHE A 349 -5.13 -44.97 -3.41
CA PHE A 349 -5.17 -46.40 -3.07
C PHE A 349 -6.49 -46.86 -2.43
N LEU A 350 -7.36 -45.92 -2.03
CA LEU A 350 -8.58 -46.23 -1.28
C LEU A 350 -9.50 -47.22 -2.03
N GLU A 351 -9.68 -47.01 -3.33
CA GLU A 351 -10.53 -47.85 -4.17
C GLU A 351 -9.95 -49.26 -4.29
N ARG A 352 -8.64 -49.37 -4.57
CA ARG A 352 -7.93 -50.65 -4.67
C ARG A 352 -8.02 -51.45 -3.37
N ILE A 353 -7.76 -50.82 -2.22
CA ILE A 353 -7.80 -51.48 -0.91
C ILE A 353 -9.22 -51.90 -0.53
N THR A 354 -10.23 -51.12 -0.91
CA THR A 354 -11.63 -51.50 -0.66
C THR A 354 -12.01 -52.74 -1.47
N LEU A 355 -11.62 -52.81 -2.75
CA LEU A 355 -11.86 -53.96 -3.61
C LEU A 355 -11.13 -55.23 -3.14
N LEU A 356 -9.87 -55.10 -2.70
CA LEU A 356 -9.11 -56.24 -2.14
C LEU A 356 -9.74 -56.79 -0.86
N GLY A 357 -10.36 -55.94 -0.05
CA GLY A 357 -11.09 -56.38 1.14
C GLY A 357 -12.40 -57.09 0.78
N GLU A 358 -13.11 -56.59 -0.24
CA GLU A 358 -14.34 -57.22 -0.74
C GLU A 358 -14.09 -58.56 -1.45
N SER A 359 -12.95 -58.71 -2.13
CA SER A 359 -12.53 -59.97 -2.74
C SER A 359 -12.00 -61.00 -1.72
N GLY A 360 -11.73 -60.57 -0.48
CA GLY A 360 -11.16 -61.39 0.58
C GLY A 360 -9.65 -61.60 0.49
N GLU A 361 -8.96 -60.86 -0.37
CA GLU A 361 -7.49 -60.90 -0.51
C GLU A 361 -6.76 -60.23 0.66
N ILE A 362 -7.40 -59.25 1.31
CA ILE A 362 -6.89 -58.62 2.56
C ILE A 362 -7.97 -58.63 3.65
N SER A 363 -7.53 -58.52 4.92
CA SER A 363 -8.46 -58.52 6.06
C SER A 363 -9.35 -57.28 6.06
N MET A 364 -10.62 -57.43 6.44
CA MET A 364 -11.51 -56.28 6.69
C MET A 364 -10.96 -55.35 7.78
N LEU A 365 -10.12 -55.85 8.69
CA LEU A 365 -9.42 -55.03 9.67
C LEU A 365 -8.47 -54.03 8.98
N GLU A 366 -7.72 -54.46 7.97
CA GLU A 366 -6.79 -53.60 7.22
C GLU A 366 -7.54 -52.48 6.48
N VAL A 367 -8.70 -52.79 5.90
CA VAL A 367 -9.58 -51.78 5.29
C VAL A 367 -10.04 -50.73 6.31
N GLN A 368 -10.39 -51.14 7.53
CA GLN A 368 -10.80 -50.19 8.58
C GLN A 368 -9.62 -49.35 9.08
N VAL A 369 -8.44 -49.96 9.26
CA VAL A 369 -7.19 -49.25 9.62
C VAL A 369 -6.84 -48.24 8.53
N PHE A 370 -6.98 -48.58 7.25
CA PHE A 370 -6.80 -47.68 6.12
C PHE A 370 -7.70 -46.45 6.22
N ARG A 371 -9.01 -46.67 6.37
CA ARG A 371 -9.99 -45.58 6.47
C ARG A 371 -9.73 -44.68 7.67
N ALA A 372 -9.39 -45.27 8.82
CA ALA A 372 -9.01 -44.53 10.02
C ALA A 372 -7.75 -43.67 9.79
N ARG A 373 -6.73 -44.22 9.13
CA ARG A 373 -5.50 -43.49 8.79
C ARG A 373 -5.77 -42.35 7.82
N LEU A 374 -6.57 -42.59 6.78
CA LEU A 374 -6.97 -41.55 5.83
C LEU A 374 -7.71 -40.39 6.52
N ALA A 375 -8.63 -40.71 7.44
CA ALA A 375 -9.33 -39.71 8.25
C ALA A 375 -8.36 -38.92 9.15
N SER A 376 -7.36 -39.58 9.74
CA SER A 376 -6.30 -38.94 10.54
C SER A 376 -5.46 -37.96 9.71
N TYR A 377 -5.06 -38.33 8.49
CA TYR A 377 -4.31 -37.45 7.58
C TYR A 377 -5.17 -36.26 7.11
N ARG A 378 -6.48 -36.46 6.88
CA ARG A 378 -7.41 -35.35 6.59
C ARG A 378 -7.49 -34.37 7.76
N ASN A 379 -7.56 -34.86 9.00
CA ASN A 379 -7.53 -34.00 10.18
C ASN A 379 -6.20 -33.24 10.27
N LEU A 380 -5.06 -33.92 10.07
CA LEU A 380 -3.75 -33.29 10.07
C LEU A 380 -3.63 -32.19 9.00
N LYS A 381 -4.17 -32.43 7.80
CA LYS A 381 -4.26 -31.40 6.75
C LYS A 381 -5.01 -30.17 7.23
N GLU A 382 -6.17 -30.34 7.86
CA GLU A 382 -6.93 -29.20 8.39
C GLU A 382 -6.15 -28.44 9.48
N GLN A 383 -5.41 -29.15 10.34
CA GLN A 383 -4.53 -28.52 11.33
C GLN A 383 -3.42 -27.69 10.67
N GLN A 384 -2.72 -28.25 9.68
CA GLN A 384 -1.68 -27.54 8.93
C GLN A 384 -2.25 -26.37 8.12
N ASN A 385 -3.44 -26.52 7.56
CA ASN A 385 -4.14 -25.46 6.84
C ASN A 385 -4.45 -24.27 7.77
N LEU A 386 -4.87 -24.52 9.01
CA LEU A 386 -5.07 -23.46 10.00
C LEU A 386 -3.77 -22.71 10.33
N LEU A 387 -2.65 -23.43 10.49
CA LEU A 387 -1.34 -22.80 10.72
C LEU A 387 -0.90 -21.95 9.52
N TYR A 388 -1.08 -22.47 8.30
CA TYR A 388 -0.83 -21.73 7.07
C TYR A 388 -1.68 -20.47 6.96
N ILE A 389 -2.98 -20.57 7.26
CA ILE A 389 -3.90 -19.41 7.27
C ILE A 389 -3.47 -18.40 8.34
N ARG A 390 -2.99 -18.83 9.51
CA ARG A 390 -2.50 -17.94 10.56
C ARG A 390 -1.27 -17.16 10.09
N ALA A 391 -0.25 -17.84 9.60
CA ALA A 391 0.96 -17.21 9.09
C ALA A 391 0.66 -16.27 7.89
N THR A 392 -0.27 -16.69 7.03
CA THR A 392 -0.79 -15.87 5.92
C THR A 392 -1.41 -14.57 6.43
N ASN A 393 -2.26 -14.64 7.45
CA ASN A 393 -2.91 -13.46 8.00
C ASN A 393 -1.91 -12.54 8.71
N GLU A 394 -0.94 -13.09 9.44
CA GLU A 394 0.12 -12.31 10.09
C GLU A 394 0.94 -11.50 9.07
N LEU A 395 1.38 -12.16 8.00
CA LEU A 395 2.14 -11.50 6.95
C LEU A 395 1.31 -10.45 6.21
N ARG A 396 0.00 -10.69 6.00
CA ARG A 396 -0.94 -9.67 5.47
C ARG A 396 -1.09 -8.46 6.38
N VAL A 397 -1.11 -8.65 7.70
CA VAL A 397 -1.18 -7.54 8.66
C VAL A 397 0.09 -6.70 8.61
N ILE A 398 1.26 -7.33 8.55
CA ILE A 398 2.55 -6.63 8.51
C ILE A 398 2.74 -5.87 7.18
N THR A 399 2.40 -6.51 6.05
CA THR A 399 2.60 -5.93 4.71
C THR A 399 1.47 -5.01 4.24
N GLY A 400 0.28 -5.09 4.85
CA GLY A 400 -0.92 -4.43 4.37
C GLY A 400 -1.51 -5.05 3.08
N TYR A 401 -0.97 -6.18 2.60
CA TYR A 401 -1.41 -6.81 1.36
C TYR A 401 -2.74 -7.56 1.53
N GLN A 402 -3.72 -7.31 0.65
CA GLN A 402 -5.04 -7.96 0.69
C GLN A 402 -5.33 -8.88 -0.51
N GLY A 403 -4.37 -9.05 -1.42
CA GLY A 403 -4.52 -9.91 -2.60
C GLY A 403 -4.25 -11.40 -2.32
N ASP A 404 -4.30 -12.18 -3.40
CA ASP A 404 -3.91 -13.58 -3.36
C ASP A 404 -2.39 -13.71 -3.40
N MET A 405 -1.83 -14.34 -2.38
CA MET A 405 -0.38 -14.50 -2.20
C MET A 405 0.08 -15.68 -3.04
N ASN A 406 0.12 -15.48 -4.35
CA ASN A 406 0.58 -16.49 -5.29
C ASN A 406 2.09 -16.30 -5.53
N THR A 407 2.91 -17.01 -4.76
CA THR A 407 4.37 -16.98 -4.96
C THR A 407 4.74 -17.77 -6.20
N GLY A 408 5.46 -17.11 -7.12
CA GLY A 408 6.06 -17.79 -8.25
C GLY A 408 7.45 -18.39 -7.97
N PHE A 409 8.13 -18.05 -6.86
CA PHE A 409 9.59 -18.15 -6.85
C PHE A 409 10.32 -18.59 -5.56
N ASP A 410 9.73 -18.59 -4.37
CA ASP A 410 10.49 -18.91 -3.14
C ASP A 410 10.07 -20.26 -2.53
N ASP A 411 10.98 -21.23 -2.59
CA ASP A 411 10.96 -22.45 -1.78
C ASP A 411 11.61 -22.19 -0.41
N LEU A 412 11.32 -23.04 0.58
CA LEU A 412 11.93 -22.91 1.91
C LEU A 412 13.43 -23.28 1.87
N ASP A 413 14.28 -22.26 1.87
CA ASP A 413 15.73 -22.40 1.93
C ASP A 413 16.31 -22.14 3.33
N ILE A 414 17.45 -22.77 3.60
CA ILE A 414 18.26 -22.55 4.81
C ILE A 414 19.09 -21.27 4.62
N LEU A 415 18.99 -20.34 5.55
CA LEU A 415 19.78 -19.12 5.54
C LEU A 415 21.28 -19.40 5.72
N PRO A 416 22.17 -18.64 5.07
CA PRO A 416 23.61 -18.80 5.25
C PRO A 416 24.01 -18.54 6.70
N LEU A 417 25.02 -19.26 7.19
CA LEU A 417 25.54 -19.07 8.55
C LEU A 417 26.21 -17.69 8.67
N PRO A 418 25.72 -16.79 9.54
CA PRO A 418 26.35 -15.48 9.71
C PRO A 418 27.66 -15.58 10.51
N LEU A 419 28.49 -14.53 10.42
CA LEU A 419 29.70 -14.43 11.23
C LEU A 419 29.31 -14.14 12.69
N LEU A 420 29.30 -15.17 13.54
CA LEU A 420 28.83 -15.09 14.93
C LEU A 420 29.66 -14.15 15.83
N SER A 421 30.86 -13.76 15.40
CA SER A 421 31.71 -12.79 16.11
C SER A 421 31.46 -11.33 15.69
N SER A 422 30.46 -11.06 14.85
CA SER A 422 30.15 -9.71 14.39
C SER A 422 29.78 -8.78 15.56
N PRO A 423 30.30 -7.53 15.55
CA PRO A 423 29.93 -6.54 16.56
C PRO A 423 28.49 -6.05 16.36
N LEU A 424 27.94 -5.39 17.38
CA LEU A 424 26.67 -4.68 17.25
C LEU A 424 26.73 -3.62 16.14
N HIS A 425 25.68 -3.59 15.34
CA HIS A 425 25.50 -2.56 14.33
C HIS A 425 25.34 -1.17 15.01
N PRO A 426 26.01 -0.11 14.51
CA PRO A 426 25.95 1.22 15.13
C PRO A 426 24.53 1.75 15.35
N ASP A 427 23.63 1.48 14.40
CA ASP A 427 22.24 1.97 14.44
C ASP A 427 21.41 1.40 15.59
N ILE A 428 21.81 0.26 16.18
CA ILE A 428 21.13 -0.32 17.35
C ILE A 428 21.24 0.62 18.56
N LEU A 429 22.40 1.28 18.72
CA LEU A 429 22.70 2.14 19.87
C LEU A 429 22.61 3.63 19.52
N ALA A 430 22.58 3.99 18.23
CA ALA A 430 22.58 5.38 17.78
C ALA A 430 21.46 6.22 18.42
N ALA A 431 20.23 5.69 18.47
CA ALA A 431 19.12 6.42 19.09
C ALA A 431 19.35 6.64 20.60
N GLU A 432 19.79 5.61 21.33
CA GLU A 432 20.05 5.68 22.77
C GLU A 432 21.20 6.65 23.10
N GLU A 433 22.26 6.69 22.26
CA GLU A 433 23.35 7.66 22.39
C GLU A 433 22.86 9.10 22.15
N LYS A 434 22.01 9.30 21.14
CA LYS A 434 21.47 10.61 20.78
C LYS A 434 20.57 11.20 21.88
N VAL A 435 19.90 10.37 22.69
CA VAL A 435 19.15 10.84 23.87
C VAL A 435 20.08 11.58 24.83
N VAL A 436 21.28 11.07 25.10
CA VAL A 436 22.26 11.73 25.97
C VAL A 436 22.65 13.10 25.41
N GLN A 437 22.86 13.19 24.10
CA GLN A 437 23.19 14.45 23.42
C GLN A 437 22.06 15.48 23.55
N VAL A 438 20.80 15.05 23.38
CA VAL A 438 19.61 15.91 23.52
C VAL A 438 19.49 16.45 24.96
N GLU A 439 19.66 15.60 25.97
CA GLU A 439 19.62 16.03 27.38
C GLU A 439 20.75 17.01 27.72
N GLU A 440 21.94 16.83 27.13
CA GLU A 440 23.04 17.79 27.27
C GLU A 440 22.69 19.16 26.67
N ARG A 441 21.94 19.19 25.56
CA ARG A 441 21.43 20.45 24.98
C ARG A 441 20.36 21.08 25.86
N THR A 442 19.47 20.31 26.47
CA THR A 442 18.49 20.81 27.44
C THR A 442 19.18 21.52 28.60
N LYS A 443 20.24 20.92 29.16
CA LYS A 443 21.07 21.57 30.18
C LYS A 443 21.69 22.89 29.69
N GLN A 444 22.19 22.94 28.47
CA GLN A 444 22.76 24.18 27.89
C GLN A 444 21.70 25.27 27.69
N ILE A 445 20.45 24.92 27.37
CA ILE A 445 19.33 25.86 27.28
C ILE A 445 19.03 26.46 28.65
N GLU A 446 18.96 25.63 29.70
CA GLU A 446 18.71 26.09 31.07
C GLU A 446 19.86 26.97 31.61
N GLN A 447 21.11 26.73 31.19
CA GLN A 447 22.23 27.62 31.50
C GLN A 447 22.14 28.96 30.78
N ALA A 448 21.66 28.96 29.53
CA ALA A 448 21.50 30.17 28.72
C ALA A 448 20.36 31.10 29.22
N ALA A 449 19.40 30.56 29.96
CA ALA A 449 18.30 31.34 30.54
C ALA A 449 18.73 32.35 31.64
N PHE A 450 20.02 32.36 32.05
CA PHE A 450 20.58 33.46 32.86
C PHE A 450 20.90 34.71 32.03
N PHE A 451 20.98 34.60 30.71
CA PHE A 451 21.24 35.72 29.82
C PHE A 451 19.98 36.60 29.70
N PRO A 452 20.11 37.95 29.77
CA PRO A 452 18.95 38.85 29.80
C PRO A 452 18.12 38.78 28.52
N ASP A 453 16.82 39.04 28.66
CA ASP A 453 15.91 39.17 27.53
C ASP A 453 16.00 40.57 26.91
N LEU A 454 15.87 40.67 25.59
CA LEU A 454 15.90 41.92 24.85
C LEU A 454 14.48 42.33 24.43
N THR A 455 14.10 43.57 24.69
CA THR A 455 12.84 44.16 24.21
C THR A 455 13.12 45.41 23.39
N ALA A 456 12.29 45.65 22.37
CA ALA A 456 12.27 46.93 21.68
C ALA A 456 10.83 47.35 21.42
N GLY A 457 10.54 48.63 21.64
CA GLY A 457 9.20 49.17 21.48
C GLY A 457 9.19 50.62 21.01
N TYR A 458 8.02 51.07 20.63
CA TYR A 458 7.72 52.42 20.19
C TYR A 458 6.43 52.88 20.86
N PHE A 459 6.40 54.12 21.32
CA PHE A 459 5.19 54.70 21.88
C PHE A 459 4.90 56.05 21.22
N ASN A 460 3.61 56.40 21.16
CA ASN A 460 3.11 57.71 20.77
C ASN A 460 1.94 58.10 21.67
N GLN A 461 2.00 59.28 22.26
CA GLN A 461 1.02 59.75 23.23
C GLN A 461 0.64 61.22 23.03
N GLU A 462 -0.52 61.55 23.55
CA GLU A 462 -1.01 62.91 23.72
C GLU A 462 -0.81 63.37 25.18
N ILE A 463 -0.38 64.62 25.35
CA ILE A 463 -0.23 65.23 26.67
C ILE A 463 -0.86 66.62 26.60
N GLU A 464 -1.80 66.93 27.49
CA GLU A 464 -2.47 68.25 27.54
C GLU A 464 -3.15 68.63 26.22
N ALA A 465 -3.78 67.67 25.53
CA ALA A 465 -4.36 67.86 24.20
C ALA A 465 -3.36 68.31 23.11
N VAL A 466 -2.05 68.08 23.35
CA VAL A 466 -1.00 68.25 22.35
C VAL A 466 -0.61 66.86 21.83
N PRO A 467 -0.90 66.54 20.56
CA PRO A 467 -0.62 65.22 20.00
C PRO A 467 0.86 65.03 19.65
N ASN A 468 1.25 63.78 19.36
CA ASN A 468 2.54 63.37 18.77
C ASN A 468 3.78 63.39 19.68
N PHE A 469 3.63 63.11 20.97
CA PHE A 469 4.79 62.79 21.81
C PHE A 469 5.20 61.34 21.59
N GLN A 470 6.25 61.13 20.80
CA GLN A 470 6.72 59.80 20.41
C GLN A 470 8.10 59.46 20.99
N GLY A 471 8.38 58.17 21.17
CA GLY A 471 9.68 57.69 21.62
C GLY A 471 9.94 56.22 21.27
N VAL A 472 11.22 55.85 21.29
CA VAL A 472 11.68 54.46 21.11
C VAL A 472 12.24 53.97 22.43
N MET A 473 11.90 52.74 22.81
CA MET A 473 12.40 52.08 24.00
C MET A 473 13.18 50.82 23.62
N VAL A 474 14.33 50.63 24.24
CA VAL A 474 15.10 49.38 24.17
C VAL A 474 15.35 48.94 25.60
N GLY A 475 14.88 47.76 25.94
CA GLY A 475 14.93 47.22 27.30
C GLY A 475 15.76 45.94 27.38
N LEU A 476 16.44 45.77 28.51
CA LEU A 476 17.06 44.50 28.91
C LEU A 476 16.42 44.02 30.20
N GLN A 477 15.89 42.80 30.21
CA GLN A 477 15.27 42.21 31.40
C GLN A 477 16.24 41.19 32.02
N PHE A 478 16.65 41.45 33.26
CA PHE A 478 17.56 40.57 34.00
C PHE A 478 16.79 39.72 35.00
N PRO A 479 16.99 38.38 35.01
CA PRO A 479 16.41 37.54 36.04
C PRO A 479 17.12 37.79 37.38
N LEU A 480 16.52 38.56 38.29
CA LEU A 480 17.14 38.91 39.58
C LEU A 480 17.08 37.76 40.62
N TRP A 481 16.16 36.80 40.44
CA TRP A 481 15.95 35.69 41.35
C TRP A 481 16.44 34.35 40.77
N PHE A 482 17.69 34.00 41.07
CA PHE A 482 18.39 32.88 40.43
C PHE A 482 18.11 31.49 41.02
N ARG A 483 17.46 31.40 42.20
CA ARG A 483 17.26 30.13 42.91
C ARG A 483 16.47 29.08 42.09
N PRO A 484 15.32 29.41 41.46
CA PRO A 484 14.57 28.47 40.65
C PRO A 484 15.35 28.02 39.41
N GLN A 485 16.08 28.95 38.78
CA GLN A 485 16.87 28.65 37.59
C GLN A 485 18.06 27.73 37.90
N ARG A 486 18.72 27.90 39.05
CA ARG A 486 19.74 26.96 39.53
C ARG A 486 19.16 25.56 39.79
N ALA A 487 17.95 25.47 40.33
CA ALA A 487 17.26 24.20 40.54
C ALA A 487 16.96 23.48 39.21
N ARG A 488 16.50 24.20 38.17
CA ARG A 488 16.28 23.66 36.82
C ARG A 488 17.57 23.14 36.18
N ILE A 489 18.69 23.84 36.34
CA ILE A 489 19.99 23.38 35.84
C ILE A 489 20.44 22.10 36.57
N GLN A 490 20.26 22.04 37.89
CA GLN A 490 20.57 20.84 38.65
C GLN A 490 19.68 19.66 38.25
N GLN A 491 18.39 19.91 37.98
CA GLN A 491 17.48 18.90 37.43
C GLN A 491 17.95 18.40 36.05
N ALA A 492 18.27 19.30 35.12
CA ALA A 492 18.78 18.93 33.80
C ALA A 492 20.12 18.17 33.89
N LYS A 493 21.00 18.54 34.84
CA LYS A 493 22.23 17.79 35.11
C LYS A 493 21.95 16.35 35.55
N LEU A 494 20.97 16.16 36.44
CA LEU A 494 20.55 14.82 36.88
C LEU A 494 19.94 14.02 35.72
N GLN A 495 19.16 14.65 34.84
CA GLN A 495 18.62 13.97 33.66
C GLN A 495 19.71 13.50 32.68
N VAL A 496 20.76 14.30 32.48
CA VAL A 496 21.94 13.86 31.69
C VAL A 496 22.60 12.63 32.33
N GLU A 497 22.71 12.60 33.66
CA GLU A 497 23.32 11.47 34.38
C GLU A 497 22.44 10.21 34.30
N ILE A 498 21.12 10.35 34.39
CA ILE A 498 20.15 9.27 34.18
C ILE A 498 20.28 8.73 32.75
N ALA A 499 20.22 9.60 31.73
CA ALA A 499 20.34 9.21 30.34
C ALA A 499 21.67 8.49 30.03
N ARG A 500 22.78 8.90 30.65
CA ARG A 500 24.07 8.20 30.54
C ARG A 500 24.05 6.82 31.17
N ASN A 501 23.48 6.68 32.36
CA ASN A 501 23.36 5.38 33.02
C ASN A 501 22.46 4.43 32.22
N ASP A 502 21.35 4.96 31.69
CA ASP A 502 20.42 4.22 30.85
C ASP A 502 21.10 3.76 29.55
N PHE A 503 21.89 4.62 28.90
CA PHE A 503 22.67 4.26 27.72
C PHE A 503 23.70 3.15 28.01
N GLU A 504 24.49 3.28 29.09
CA GLU A 504 25.47 2.25 29.47
C GLU A 504 24.81 0.91 29.81
N PHE A 505 23.65 0.94 30.46
CA PHE A 505 22.86 -0.26 30.73
C PHE A 505 22.29 -0.87 29.45
N ALA A 506 21.70 -0.04 28.58
CA ALA A 506 21.12 -0.48 27.33
C ALA A 506 22.18 -1.09 26.42
N LYS A 507 23.36 -0.46 26.28
CA LYS A 507 24.52 -1.02 25.57
C LYS A 507 24.87 -2.43 26.03
N LYS A 508 25.04 -2.64 27.34
CA LYS A 508 25.35 -3.97 27.90
C LYS A 508 24.23 -4.99 27.63
N ASN A 509 22.97 -4.55 27.69
CA ASN A 509 21.85 -5.43 27.38
C ASN A 509 21.79 -5.80 25.90
N ARG A 510 22.05 -4.86 24.98
CA ARG A 510 22.11 -5.16 23.53
C ARG A 510 23.27 -6.11 23.22
N GLU A 511 24.42 -5.92 23.86
CA GLU A 511 25.58 -6.81 23.72
C GLU A 511 25.24 -8.23 24.15
N ARG A 512 24.58 -8.37 25.32
CA ARG A 512 24.08 -9.65 25.82
C ARG A 512 23.05 -10.27 24.89
N GLU A 513 22.04 -9.52 24.45
CA GLU A 513 21.00 -10.03 23.54
C GLU A 513 21.58 -10.54 22.22
N ARG A 514 22.61 -9.87 21.70
CA ARG A 514 23.33 -10.31 20.50
C ARG A 514 24.19 -11.56 20.76
N ASP A 515 24.81 -11.69 21.93
CA ASP A 515 25.54 -12.91 22.32
C ASP A 515 24.59 -14.11 22.49
N ASP A 516 23.44 -13.89 23.13
CA ASP A 516 22.40 -14.91 23.31
C ASP A 516 21.86 -15.37 21.94
N ALA A 517 21.62 -14.43 21.01
CA ALA A 517 21.21 -14.74 19.64
C ALA A 517 22.30 -15.53 18.88
N ALA A 518 23.59 -15.20 19.05
CA ALA A 518 24.69 -15.94 18.44
C ALA A 518 24.77 -17.39 18.96
N ALA A 519 24.60 -17.57 20.28
CA ALA A 519 24.57 -18.88 20.91
C ALA A 519 23.36 -19.71 20.42
N GLU A 520 22.21 -19.08 20.23
CA GLU A 520 21.01 -19.70 19.67
C GLU A 520 21.24 -20.17 18.24
N VAL A 521 21.84 -19.35 17.37
CA VAL A 521 22.21 -19.75 16.00
C VAL A 521 23.14 -20.96 16.01
N ALA A 522 24.18 -20.95 16.84
CA ALA A 522 25.11 -22.07 16.95
C ALA A 522 24.41 -23.37 17.42
N ALA A 523 23.50 -23.27 18.39
CA ALA A 523 22.74 -24.40 18.90
C ALA A 523 21.80 -24.99 17.81
N GLN A 524 21.04 -24.14 17.11
CA GLN A 524 20.13 -24.58 16.05
C GLN A 524 20.91 -25.13 14.84
N ARG A 525 22.08 -24.56 14.52
CA ARG A 525 22.97 -25.08 13.47
C ARG A 525 23.46 -26.48 13.79
N SER A 526 23.90 -26.70 15.03
CA SER A 526 24.31 -28.02 15.52
C SER A 526 23.16 -29.03 15.46
N GLN A 527 21.93 -28.63 15.81
CA GLN A 527 20.76 -29.50 15.69
C GLN A 527 20.47 -29.87 14.23
N TRP A 528 20.57 -28.92 13.30
CA TRP A 528 20.42 -29.18 11.87
C TRP A 528 21.47 -30.17 11.35
N GLU A 529 22.75 -29.95 11.66
CA GLU A 529 23.86 -30.78 11.18
C GLU A 529 23.84 -32.20 11.77
N ASN A 530 23.54 -32.33 13.06
CA ASN A 530 23.59 -33.63 13.76
C ASN A 530 22.32 -34.48 13.57
N TYR A 531 21.17 -33.86 13.34
CA TYR A 531 19.88 -34.57 13.24
C TYR A 531 19.07 -34.20 12.01
N GLY A 532 18.91 -32.91 11.70
CA GLY A 532 18.06 -32.44 10.60
C GLY A 532 18.43 -32.99 9.22
N VAL A 533 19.73 -33.03 8.88
CA VAL A 533 20.20 -33.59 7.60
C VAL A 533 19.85 -35.07 7.47
N LEU A 534 20.12 -35.85 8.51
CA LEU A 534 19.82 -37.28 8.54
C LEU A 534 18.31 -37.53 8.50
N ALA A 535 17.52 -36.80 9.29
CA ALA A 535 16.06 -36.93 9.33
C ALA A 535 15.42 -36.68 7.96
N ARG A 536 15.88 -35.64 7.24
CA ARG A 536 15.42 -35.33 5.88
C ARG A 536 15.69 -36.47 4.90
N GLU A 537 16.91 -37.00 4.91
CA GLU A 537 17.32 -38.09 4.02
C GLU A 537 16.56 -39.39 4.33
N GLN A 538 16.34 -39.70 5.62
CA GLN A 538 15.60 -40.87 6.05
C GLN A 538 14.11 -40.77 5.73
N ALA A 539 13.50 -39.59 5.85
CA ALA A 539 12.09 -39.38 5.53
C ALA A 539 11.74 -39.82 4.10
N GLU A 540 12.55 -39.39 3.12
CA GLU A 540 12.35 -39.74 1.71
C GLU A 540 12.58 -41.23 1.45
N LYS A 541 13.68 -41.80 1.99
CA LYS A 541 14.01 -43.22 1.85
C LYS A 541 12.96 -44.13 2.48
N ILE A 542 12.46 -43.80 3.67
CA ILE A 542 11.43 -44.58 4.37
C ILE A 542 10.13 -44.57 3.57
N ALA A 543 9.71 -43.40 3.05
CA ALA A 543 8.49 -43.30 2.26
C ALA A 543 8.56 -44.17 0.99
N ASP A 544 9.63 -44.05 0.22
CA ASP A 544 9.78 -44.78 -1.04
C ASP A 544 9.97 -46.28 -0.81
N ALA A 545 10.75 -46.68 0.19
CA ALA A 545 10.93 -48.08 0.55
C ALA A 545 9.63 -48.73 1.04
N ALA A 546 8.84 -48.01 1.86
CA ALA A 546 7.55 -48.52 2.34
C ALA A 546 6.58 -48.76 1.18
N PHE A 547 6.51 -47.83 0.21
CA PHE A 547 5.66 -48.01 -0.97
C PHE A 547 6.11 -49.19 -1.84
N LEU A 548 7.40 -49.28 -2.15
CA LEU A 548 7.94 -50.37 -2.97
C LEU A 548 7.72 -51.75 -2.32
N SER A 549 7.93 -51.83 -1.01
CA SER A 549 7.73 -53.07 -0.24
C SER A 549 6.25 -53.47 -0.20
N TYR A 550 5.33 -52.51 -0.14
CA TYR A 550 3.90 -52.81 -0.20
C TYR A 550 3.45 -53.26 -1.60
N GLU A 551 3.94 -52.60 -2.66
CA GLU A 551 3.60 -52.98 -4.04
C GLU A 551 4.14 -54.35 -4.43
N SER A 552 5.30 -54.74 -3.89
CA SER A 552 5.88 -56.08 -4.05
C SER A 552 5.24 -57.16 -3.18
N GLY A 553 4.35 -56.79 -2.25
CA GLY A 553 3.69 -57.70 -1.32
C GLY A 553 4.57 -58.18 -0.16
N GLU A 554 5.70 -57.52 0.10
CA GLU A 554 6.62 -57.86 1.19
C GLU A 554 6.10 -57.40 2.58
N ILE A 555 5.27 -56.36 2.62
CA ILE A 555 4.71 -55.80 3.86
C ILE A 555 3.19 -55.64 3.77
N ASP A 556 2.53 -55.67 4.94
CA ASP A 556 1.10 -55.40 5.04
C ASP A 556 0.78 -53.88 5.02
N PHE A 557 -0.52 -53.55 4.95
CA PHE A 557 -0.93 -52.15 4.95
C PHE A 557 -0.58 -51.42 6.26
N PHE A 558 -0.58 -52.11 7.39
CA PHE A 558 -0.25 -51.50 8.67
C PHE A 558 1.21 -51.02 8.70
N GLN A 559 2.13 -51.84 8.21
CA GLN A 559 3.55 -51.51 8.05
C GLN A 559 3.76 -50.36 7.07
N LEU A 560 3.05 -50.35 5.93
CA LEU A 560 3.06 -49.21 5.01
C LEU A 560 2.61 -47.93 5.74
N ALA A 561 1.45 -47.98 6.40
CA ALA A 561 0.86 -46.83 7.07
C ALA A 561 1.77 -46.27 8.18
N GLU A 562 2.56 -47.11 8.84
CA GLU A 562 3.51 -46.72 9.87
C GLU A 562 4.80 -46.14 9.29
N GLY A 563 5.32 -46.72 8.20
CA GLY A 563 6.43 -46.15 7.44
C GLY A 563 6.11 -44.74 6.93
N LEU A 564 4.93 -44.54 6.34
CA LEU A 564 4.49 -43.23 5.84
C LEU A 564 4.24 -42.20 6.93
N ARG A 565 3.74 -42.63 8.09
CA ARG A 565 3.61 -41.75 9.27
C ARG A 565 4.99 -41.27 9.71
N THR A 566 5.93 -42.20 9.88
CA THR A 566 7.30 -41.90 10.30
C THR A 566 7.98 -40.97 9.30
N ALA A 567 7.85 -41.22 8.01
CA ALA A 567 8.39 -40.37 6.96
C ALA A 567 7.80 -38.94 7.00
N LEU A 568 6.48 -38.82 7.15
CA LEU A 568 5.82 -37.51 7.23
C LEU A 568 6.21 -36.74 8.50
N GLU A 569 6.29 -37.42 9.65
CA GLU A 569 6.71 -36.82 10.92
C GLU A 569 8.15 -36.31 10.84
N LEU A 570 9.07 -37.11 10.30
CA LEU A 570 10.46 -36.70 10.07
C LEU A 570 10.55 -35.50 9.12
N ASN A 571 9.74 -35.48 8.06
CA ASN A 571 9.73 -34.36 7.11
C ASN A 571 9.21 -33.06 7.78
N ILE A 572 8.09 -33.13 8.51
CA ILE A 572 7.56 -31.96 9.24
C ILE A 572 8.55 -31.48 10.30
N GLU A 573 9.16 -32.40 11.06
CA GLU A 573 10.16 -32.06 12.08
C GLU A 573 11.39 -31.39 11.47
N THR A 574 11.85 -31.88 10.30
CA THR A 574 12.94 -31.26 9.55
C THR A 574 12.60 -29.82 9.14
N LEU A 575 11.38 -29.58 8.63
CA LEU A 575 10.92 -28.23 8.27
C LEU A 575 10.88 -27.30 9.49
N GLU A 576 10.48 -27.81 10.66
CA GLU A 576 10.53 -27.05 11.92
C GLU A 576 11.95 -26.72 12.38
N ILE A 577 12.90 -27.64 12.22
CA ILE A 577 14.31 -27.40 12.53
C ILE A 577 14.88 -26.30 11.62
N ILE A 578 14.57 -26.37 10.32
CA ILE A 578 14.98 -25.33 9.35
C ILE A 578 14.40 -23.97 9.75
N ASN A 579 13.12 -23.92 10.09
CA ASN A 579 12.48 -22.69 10.54
C ASN A 579 13.13 -22.15 11.81
N ARG A 580 13.32 -22.97 12.86
CA ARG A 580 13.99 -22.52 14.10
C ARG A 580 15.38 -21.97 13.85
N TYR A 581 16.16 -22.62 12.98
CA TYR A 581 17.46 -22.11 12.56
C TYR A 581 17.34 -20.77 11.84
N ASN A 582 16.45 -20.65 10.84
CA ASN A 582 16.24 -19.41 10.11
C ASN A 582 15.79 -18.27 11.04
N GLN A 583 14.87 -18.53 11.98
CA GLN A 583 14.43 -17.55 12.97
C GLN A 583 15.58 -17.08 13.87
N ALA A 584 16.48 -17.98 14.28
CA ALA A 584 17.67 -17.63 15.04
C ALA A 584 18.62 -16.71 14.23
N VAL A 585 18.82 -17.02 12.94
CA VAL A 585 19.66 -16.20 12.04
C VAL A 585 19.06 -14.82 11.85
N ILE A 586 17.77 -14.73 11.52
CA ILE A 586 17.03 -13.46 11.34
C ILE A 586 17.12 -12.59 12.61
N ARG A 587 17.00 -13.20 13.79
CA ARG A 587 17.15 -12.50 15.08
C ARG A 587 18.58 -12.00 15.31
N PHE A 588 19.59 -12.76 14.93
CA PHE A 588 20.99 -12.34 15.04
C PHE A 588 21.35 -11.22 14.05
N ASP A 589 20.86 -11.33 12.81
CA ASP A 589 21.07 -10.35 11.75
C ASP A 589 20.50 -8.98 12.12
N PHE A 590 19.36 -8.93 12.83
CA PHE A 590 18.85 -7.69 13.42
C PHE A 590 19.90 -6.92 14.24
N PHE A 591 20.84 -7.58 14.90
CA PHE A 591 21.87 -6.90 15.68
C PHE A 591 23.13 -6.56 14.87
N THR A 592 23.35 -7.14 13.69
CA THR A 592 24.69 -7.15 13.06
C THR A 592 24.74 -6.70 11.60
N THR A 593 23.66 -6.85 10.82
CA THR A 593 23.62 -6.53 9.38
C THR A 593 22.86 -5.25 9.07
N ASP A 594 23.18 -4.59 7.95
CA ASP A 594 22.49 -3.38 7.49
C ASP A 594 20.99 -3.57 7.18
#